data_AF-A0A2S8PVT1-F1
#
_entry.id   AF-A0A2S8PVT1-F1
#
_cell.length_a   1.000
_cell.length_b   1.000
_cell.length_c   1.000
_cell.angle_alpha   90.00
_cell.angle_beta   90.00
_cell.angle_gamma   90.00
#
_symmetry.space_group_name_H-M   'P 1'
#
loop_
_entity.id
_entity.type
_entity.pdbx_description
1 polymer ?
#
loop_
_entity_poly.entity_id
_entity_poly.type
_entity_poly.pdbx_seq_one_letter_code
_entity_poly.pdbx_strand_id
1 'polypeptide(L)' 'MSQKTSQTQRVINNLIYKVPLNKKSKPVPAESEVKTFDYVHELLRAKWERRRNRNEK' A
#
# COMPACT_ATOMS: atom_id res chain seq x y z
N MET A 1 19.55 -3.50 -43.09
CA MET A 1 19.15 -2.08 -43.16
C MET A 1 18.35 -1.74 -41.90
N SER A 2 18.95 -1.08 -40.91
CA SER A 2 18.19 -0.57 -39.76
C SER A 2 17.43 0.68 -40.23
N GLN A 3 16.10 0.63 -40.24
CA GLN A 3 15.29 1.79 -40.61
C GLN A 3 15.49 2.87 -39.55
N LYS A 4 16.12 3.98 -39.93
CA LYS A 4 16.26 5.14 -39.04
C LYS A 4 14.86 5.69 -38.77
N THR A 5 14.43 5.62 -37.52
CA THR A 5 13.16 6.23 -37.09
C THR A 5 13.26 7.75 -37.21
N SER A 6 12.21 8.39 -37.73
CA SER A 6 12.18 9.85 -37.84
C SER A 6 12.27 10.49 -36.44
N GLN A 7 12.76 11.73 -36.40
CA GLN A 7 12.88 12.48 -35.15
C GLN A 7 11.52 12.61 -34.43
N THR A 8 10.44 12.80 -35.19
CA THR A 8 9.07 12.88 -34.65
C THR A 8 8.61 11.55 -34.07
N GLN A 9 8.90 10.43 -34.74
CA GLN A 9 8.55 9.09 -34.23
C GLN A 9 9.24 8.80 -32.89
N ARG A 10 10.49 9.25 -32.73
CA ARG A 10 11.25 9.11 -31.47
C ARG A 10 10.67 9.95 -30.33
N VAL A 11 10.21 11.17 -30.63
CA VAL A 11 9.55 12.03 -29.63
C VAL A 11 8.21 11.42 -29.23
N ILE A 12 7.39 10.99 -30.19
CA ILE A 12 6.09 10.36 -29.92
C ILE A 12 6.26 9.10 -29.05
N ASN A 13 7.22 8.24 -29.38
CA ASN A 13 7.48 7.03 -28.59
C ASN A 13 7.95 7.38 -27.16
N ASN A 14 8.78 8.40 -27.00
CA ASN A 14 9.16 8.87 -25.66
C ASN A 14 7.96 9.41 -24.88
N LEU A 15 7.02 10.11 -25.53
CA LEU A 15 5.84 10.64 -24.85
C LEU A 15 4.85 9.52 -24.45
N ILE A 16 4.70 8.49 -25.28
CA ILE A 16 3.77 7.38 -25.02
C ILE A 16 4.33 6.38 -24.00
N TYR A 17 5.60 5.99 -24.14
CA TYR A 17 6.15 4.84 -23.42
C TYR A 17 7.07 5.20 -22.27
N LYS A 18 7.55 6.45 -22.18
CA LYS A 18 8.48 6.82 -21.11
C LYS A 18 7.71 7.01 -19.80
N VAL A 19 7.87 6.05 -18.89
CA VAL A 19 7.41 6.19 -17.52
C VAL A 19 8.20 7.34 -16.87
N PRO A 20 7.57 8.35 -16.27
CA PRO A 20 8.28 9.41 -15.58
C PRO A 20 9.05 8.81 -14.39
N LEU A 21 10.38 8.98 -14.37
CA LEU A 21 11.25 8.51 -13.28
C LEU A 21 10.88 9.15 -11.93
N ASN A 22 10.27 10.33 -11.96
CA ASN A 22 9.88 11.10 -10.77
C ASN A 22 8.57 10.62 -10.13
N LYS A 23 8.25 9.32 -10.22
CA LYS A 23 7.24 8.75 -9.33
C LYS A 23 7.85 8.69 -7.94
N LYS A 24 7.68 9.78 -7.17
CA LYS A 24 7.96 9.76 -5.74
C LYS A 24 7.24 8.55 -5.17
N SER A 25 7.99 7.61 -4.59
CA SER A 25 7.40 6.49 -3.87
C SER A 25 6.49 7.06 -2.79
N LYS A 26 5.35 6.41 -2.55
CA LYS A 26 4.56 6.72 -1.36
C LYS A 26 5.47 6.56 -0.14
N PRO A 27 5.39 7.46 0.85
CA PRO A 27 6.15 7.31 2.08
C PRO A 27 5.77 5.97 2.73
N VAL A 28 6.76 5.25 3.23
CA VAL A 28 6.52 4.08 4.07
C VAL A 28 5.90 4.60 5.36
N PRO A 29 4.71 4.11 5.76
CA PRO A 29 4.07 4.55 6.99
C PRO A 29 4.98 4.24 8.19
N ALA A 30 4.99 5.13 9.18
CA ALA A 30 5.68 4.86 10.43
C ALA A 30 5.05 3.65 11.14
N GLU A 31 5.82 2.92 11.96
CA GLU A 31 5.31 1.75 12.70
C GLU A 31 4.06 2.08 13.54
N SER A 32 3.94 3.32 14.04
CA SER A 32 2.77 3.81 14.75
C SER A 32 1.52 4.03 13.88
N GLU A 33 1.70 4.26 12.58
CA GLU A 33 0.61 4.47 11.61
C GLU A 33 0.16 3.15 10.97
N VAL A 34 0.99 2.10 11.06
CA VAL A 34 0.61 0.76 10.65
C VAL A 34 -0.43 0.24 11.63
N LYS A 35 -1.67 0.09 11.18
CA LYS A 35 -2.72 -0.61 11.93
C LYS A 35 -2.32 -2.08 12.08
N THR A 36 -1.55 -2.39 13.11
CA THR A 36 -1.23 -3.77 13.49
C THR A 36 -2.42 -4.35 14.24
N PHE A 37 -2.71 -5.63 13.99
CA PHE A 37 -3.67 -6.37 14.80
C PHE A 37 -3.09 -6.56 16.20
N ASP A 38 -3.68 -5.91 17.19
CA ASP A 38 -3.27 -6.06 18.59
C ASP A 38 -3.89 -7.36 19.16
N TYR A 39 -3.13 -8.45 19.01
CA TYR A 39 -3.50 -9.76 19.54
C TYR A 39 -3.78 -9.73 21.05
N VAL A 40 -3.07 -8.88 21.81
CA VAL A 40 -3.24 -8.79 23.27
C VAL A 40 -4.57 -8.11 23.59
N HIS A 41 -4.89 -7.02 22.90
CA HIS A 41 -6.17 -6.34 23.05
C HIS A 41 -7.36 -7.26 22.76
N GLU A 42 -7.32 -8.02 21.66
CA GLU A 42 -8.39 -8.97 21.30
C GLU A 42 -8.55 -10.09 22.33
N LEU A 43 -7.44 -10.62 22.86
CA LEU A 43 -7.48 -11.62 23.94
C LEU A 43 -8.09 -11.05 25.24
N LEU A 44 -7.72 -9.82 25.61
CA LEU A 44 -8.27 -9.13 26.78
C LEU A 44 -9.77 -8.85 26.62
N ARG A 45 -10.18 -8.38 25.45
CA ARG A 45 -11.59 -8.17 25.10
C ARG A 45 -12.38 -9.46 25.19
N ALA A 46 -11.89 -10.54 24.56
CA ALA A 46 -12.53 -11.85 24.60
C ALA A 46 -12.64 -12.43 26.03
N LYS A 47 -11.65 -12.16 26.90
CA LYS A 47 -11.71 -12.55 28.31
C LYS A 47 -12.80 -11.76 29.06
N TRP A 48 -12.91 -10.46 28.81
CA TRP A 48 -13.88 -9.60 29.46
C TRP A 48 -15.32 -9.91 29.02
N GLU A 49 -15.55 -10.11 27.73
CA GLU A 49 -16.85 -10.51 27.18
C GLU A 49 -17.32 -11.85 27.75
N ARG A 50 -16.42 -12.85 27.86
CA ARG A 50 -16.72 -14.13 28.53
C ARG A 50 -17.18 -13.95 29.98
N ARG A 51 -16.57 -13.00 30.72
CA ARG A 51 -16.94 -12.71 32.10
C ARG A 51 -18.31 -12.02 32.20
N ARG A 52 -18.63 -11.08 31.31
CA ARG A 52 -19.95 -10.43 31.27
C ARG A 52 -21.06 -11.41 30.92
N ASN A 53 -20.88 -12.22 29.88
CA ASN A 53 -21.89 -13.19 29.45
C ASN A 53 -22.20 -14.25 30.52
N ARG A 54 -21.27 -14.50 31.46
CA ARG A 54 -21.50 -15.38 32.60
C ARG A 54 -22.40 -14.76 33.67
N ASN A 55 -22.40 -13.43 33.80
CA ASN A 55 -23.18 -12.70 34.81
C ASN A 55 -24.57 -12.28 34.30
N GLU A 56 -24.82 -12.38 33.00
CA GLU A 56 -26.12 -12.07 32.36
C GLU A 56 -27.05 -13.31 32.28
N LYS A 57 -26.62 -14.47 32.79
CA LYS A 57 -27.40 -15.72 32.92
C LYS A 57 -27.65 -16.03 34.40
#